data_AF-A0A0D2VIM1-F1
#
_entry.id   AF-A0A0D2VIM1-F1
#
_cell.length_a   1.000
_cell.length_b   1.000
_cell.length_c   1.000
_cell.angle_alpha   90.00
_cell.angle_beta   90.00
_cell.angle_gamma   90.00
#
_symmetry.space_group_name_H-M   'P 1'
#
loop_
_entity.id
_entity.type
_entity.pdbx_description
1 polymer ?
#
loop_
_entity_poly.entity_id
_entity_poly.type
_entity_poly.pdbx_seq_one_letter_code
_entity_poly.pdbx_strand_id
1 'polypeptide(L)'
;MASASENIYVEHVKGVNGLDKVILREIRGWSAEVYLYGGQVTSWKNERREELLFLSSKALFQPPKPIRGGIPICFPQFGNLDSLEQHGFARNRLWSVDPDPPPCSSHTNSRAFIDLILRHSEEEAKIWSHRYELRLRVALGPAGDLMLTSRIRNTNTDGKSFTFTFAYHTYFFVTDISEVRVEGLETLDYLDNLQNRERFTEQGDAITFESEVSLKFLKQAYVFCLFNSNLYTLFYVYRSCW
;
A
#
# COMPACT_ATOMS: atom_id res chain seq x y z
N MET A 1 40.79 10.52 12.30
CA MET A 1 39.87 10.28 11.16
C MET A 1 38.72 9.44 11.70
N ALA A 2 37.55 10.03 11.90
CA ALA A 2 36.37 9.26 12.26
C ALA A 2 35.99 8.40 11.05
N SER A 3 35.91 7.08 11.24
CA SER A 3 35.32 6.16 10.28
C SER A 3 33.92 6.68 9.97
N ALA A 4 33.67 7.06 8.72
CA ALA A 4 32.31 7.28 8.25
C ALA A 4 31.63 5.91 8.30
N SER A 5 30.70 5.74 9.25
CA SER A 5 29.82 4.57 9.28
C SER A 5 29.08 4.51 7.96
N GLU A 6 29.25 3.42 7.22
CA GLU A 6 28.56 3.20 5.96
C GLU A 6 27.05 3.16 6.24
N ASN A 7 26.29 4.11 5.67
CA ASN A 7 24.86 4.17 5.91
C ASN A 7 24.17 2.99 5.24
N ILE A 8 23.52 2.15 6.04
CA ILE A 8 22.73 1.02 5.57
C ILE A 8 21.32 1.53 5.22
N TYR A 9 21.06 1.70 3.92
CA TYR A 9 19.76 2.16 3.41
C TYR A 9 18.68 1.07 3.40
N VAL A 10 19.11 -0.18 3.25
CA VAL A 10 18.24 -1.35 3.11
C VAL A 10 18.80 -2.45 4.00
N GLU A 11 18.01 -2.89 4.96
CA GLU A 11 18.40 -3.88 5.95
C GLU A 11 17.41 -5.06 5.93
N HIS A 12 17.89 -6.27 5.65
CA HIS A 12 17.08 -7.49 5.69
C HIS A 12 17.12 -8.10 7.10
N VAL A 13 15.96 -8.27 7.73
CA VAL A 13 15.86 -8.78 9.11
C VAL A 13 14.66 -9.71 9.28
N LYS A 14 14.67 -10.47 10.38
CA LYS A 14 13.49 -11.22 10.82
C LYS A 14 12.59 -10.34 11.69
N GLY A 15 11.32 -10.27 11.35
CA GLY A 15 10.28 -9.56 12.08
C GLY A 15 9.56 -10.45 13.10
N VAL A 16 8.33 -10.05 13.42
CA VAL A 16 7.45 -10.80 14.33
C VAL A 16 7.23 -12.22 13.78
N ASN A 17 7.26 -13.22 14.67
CA ASN A 17 7.12 -14.65 14.33
C ASN A 17 8.13 -15.16 13.29
N GLY A 18 9.28 -14.50 13.13
CA GLY A 18 10.33 -14.94 12.20
C GLY A 18 10.03 -14.69 10.72
N LEU A 19 9.00 -13.90 10.40
CA LEU A 19 8.71 -13.49 9.03
C LEU A 19 9.80 -12.57 8.50
N ASP A 20 10.17 -12.73 7.23
CA ASP A 20 11.13 -11.85 6.57
C ASP A 20 10.56 -10.45 6.37
N LYS A 21 11.34 -9.45 6.76
CA LYS A 21 11.05 -8.04 6.51
C LYS A 21 12.30 -7.29 6.08
N VAL A 22 12.08 -6.17 5.43
CA VAL A 22 13.10 -5.20 5.03
C VAL A 22 12.83 -3.90 5.77
N ILE A 23 13.88 -3.29 6.30
CA ILE A 23 13.84 -1.94 6.85
C ILE A 23 14.54 -1.02 5.86
N LEU A 24 13.80 -0.02 5.40
CA LEU A 24 14.31 1.09 4.60
C LEU A 24 14.65 2.24 5.55
N ARG A 25 15.84 2.84 5.40
CA ARG A 25 16.30 3.95 6.24
C ARG A 25 16.88 5.05 5.37
N GLU A 26 16.55 6.29 5.72
CA GLU A 26 17.17 7.47 5.12
C GLU A 26 17.98 8.25 6.14
N ILE A 27 18.93 9.05 5.66
CA ILE A 27 19.97 9.71 6.48
C ILE A 27 19.35 10.60 7.57
N ARG A 28 18.21 11.22 7.27
CA ARG A 28 17.51 12.14 8.17
C ARG A 28 16.66 11.45 9.24
N GLY A 29 16.70 10.12 9.33
CA GLY A 29 15.99 9.36 10.36
C GLY A 29 14.61 8.86 9.93
N TRP A 30 14.16 9.17 8.72
CA TRP A 30 12.99 8.52 8.11
C TRP A 30 13.25 7.02 7.97
N SER A 31 12.20 6.23 8.21
CA SER A 31 12.28 4.78 8.01
C SER A 31 10.95 4.17 7.61
N ALA A 32 11.01 3.02 6.95
CA ALA A 32 9.83 2.22 6.63
C ALA A 32 10.12 0.73 6.83
N GLU A 33 9.12 -0.04 7.24
CA GLU A 33 9.22 -1.50 7.37
C GLU A 33 8.31 -2.20 6.36
N VAL A 34 8.87 -3.10 5.57
CA VAL A 34 8.18 -3.85 4.52
C VAL A 34 8.29 -5.34 4.81
N TYR A 35 7.19 -6.03 5.10
CA TYR A 35 7.19 -7.49 5.21
C TYR A 35 7.10 -8.11 3.81
N LEU A 36 7.89 -9.16 3.58
CA LEU A 36 7.77 -9.95 2.36
C LEU A 36 6.42 -10.68 2.32
N TYR A 37 5.89 -11.04 3.50
CA TYR A 37 4.52 -11.50 3.61
C TYR A 37 3.54 -10.37 3.28
N GLY A 38 2.73 -10.59 2.24
CA GLY A 38 1.78 -9.64 1.68
C GLY A 38 2.41 -8.52 0.85
N GLY A 39 3.75 -8.44 0.74
CA GLY A 39 4.44 -7.29 0.16
C GLY A 39 4.08 -6.00 0.89
N GLN A 40 3.85 -6.09 2.21
CA GLN A 40 3.07 -5.13 2.95
C GLN A 40 3.98 -4.17 3.74
N VAL A 41 3.80 -2.86 3.50
CA VAL A 41 4.40 -1.85 4.36
C VAL A 41 3.64 -1.84 5.68
N THR A 42 4.33 -1.94 6.80
CA THR A 42 3.72 -2.05 8.15
C THR A 42 4.09 -0.90 9.08
N SER A 43 5.12 -0.13 8.74
CA SER A 43 5.54 1.06 9.47
C SER A 43 6.16 2.07 8.50
N TRP A 44 5.93 3.34 8.76
CA TRP A 44 6.55 4.49 8.10
C TRP A 44 6.69 5.60 9.15
N LYS A 45 7.94 5.93 9.50
CA LYS A 45 8.26 6.86 10.59
C LYS A 45 8.99 8.08 10.08
N ASN A 46 8.66 9.22 10.69
CA ASN A 46 9.34 10.48 10.45
C ASN A 46 10.68 10.59 11.21
N GLU A 47 11.36 11.72 11.03
CA GLU A 47 12.66 12.04 11.67
C GLU A 47 12.59 11.99 13.21
N ARG A 48 11.41 12.24 13.78
CA ARG A 48 11.12 12.20 15.22
C ARG A 48 10.72 10.80 15.71
N ARG A 49 10.75 9.80 14.82
CA ARG A 49 10.33 8.40 15.05
C ARG A 49 8.84 8.24 15.35
N GLU A 50 8.03 9.24 15.00
CA GLU A 50 6.57 9.16 15.10
C GLU A 50 6.03 8.33 13.93
N GLU A 51 5.05 7.48 14.21
CA GLU A 51 4.45 6.56 13.26
C GLU A 51 3.39 7.29 12.41
N LEU A 52 3.44 7.07 11.09
CA LEU A 52 2.50 7.66 10.12
C LEU A 52 1.45 6.64 9.66
N LEU A 53 1.69 5.35 9.87
CA LEU A 53 0.78 4.27 9.52
C LEU A 53 0.17 3.63 10.76
N PHE A 54 -1.14 3.44 10.76
CA PHE A 54 -1.80 2.69 11.81
C PHE A 54 -1.57 1.20 11.60
N LEU A 55 -1.04 0.53 12.62
CA LEU A 55 -0.94 -0.91 12.70
C LEU A 55 -1.70 -1.39 13.94
N SER A 56 -2.59 -2.37 13.78
CA SER A 56 -3.37 -2.86 14.91
C SER A 56 -2.48 -3.55 15.94
N SER A 57 -2.65 -3.24 17.23
CA SER A 57 -1.99 -3.96 18.34
C SER A 57 -2.39 -5.44 18.43
N LYS A 58 -3.49 -5.83 17.75
CA LYS A 58 -3.96 -7.22 17.62
C LYS A 58 -3.64 -7.83 16.25
N ALA A 59 -2.77 -7.20 15.46
CA ALA A 59 -2.37 -7.72 14.16
C ALA A 59 -1.70 -9.08 14.31
N LEU A 60 -2.16 -10.06 13.52
CA LEU A 60 -1.58 -11.39 13.47
C LEU A 60 -0.54 -11.44 12.35
N PHE A 61 0.71 -11.70 12.71
CA PHE A 61 1.82 -11.93 11.77
C PHE A 61 1.94 -13.42 11.48
N GLN A 62 0.87 -14.02 10.94
CA GLN A 62 0.80 -15.45 10.73
C GLN A 62 0.03 -15.78 9.43
N PRO A 63 0.72 -16.30 8.40
CA PRO A 63 0.05 -16.84 7.24
C PRO A 63 -0.96 -17.94 7.62
N PRO A 64 -2.09 -18.05 6.90
CA PRO A 64 -2.47 -17.30 5.70
C PRO A 64 -3.25 -16.00 5.98
N LYS A 65 -3.36 -15.55 7.24
CA LYS A 65 -4.16 -14.36 7.59
C LYS A 65 -3.38 -13.07 7.27
N PRO A 66 -4.04 -12.06 6.66
CA PRO A 66 -3.35 -10.82 6.30
C PRO A 66 -3.05 -9.98 7.55
N ILE A 67 -1.98 -9.18 7.48
CA ILE A 67 -1.60 -8.28 8.57
C ILE A 67 -2.58 -7.10 8.62
N ARG A 68 -3.13 -6.80 9.81
CA ARG A 68 -4.13 -5.73 10.01
C ARG A 68 -3.47 -4.37 10.26
N GLY A 69 -3.43 -3.52 9.24
CA GLY A 69 -2.90 -2.16 9.28
C GLY A 69 -1.79 -1.95 8.25
N GLY A 70 -1.09 -0.81 8.28
CA GLY A 70 -0.08 -0.47 7.27
C GLY A 70 -0.70 -0.28 5.89
N ILE A 71 -0.09 -0.87 4.85
CA ILE A 71 -0.53 -0.79 3.45
C ILE A 71 -0.72 -2.19 2.85
N PRO A 72 -1.82 -2.90 3.16
CA PRO A 72 -2.16 -4.15 2.49
C PRO A 72 -2.41 -3.94 0.99
N ILE A 73 -1.96 -4.91 0.18
CA ILE A 73 -2.16 -4.92 -1.27
C ILE A 73 -3.42 -5.74 -1.61
N CYS A 74 -4.43 -5.10 -2.20
CA CYS A 74 -5.63 -5.76 -2.71
C CYS A 74 -5.43 -6.10 -4.19
N PHE A 75 -5.31 -7.39 -4.52
CA PHE A 75 -5.20 -7.89 -5.89
C PHE A 75 -5.56 -9.38 -5.91
N PRO A 76 -6.25 -9.88 -6.96
CA PRO A 76 -6.75 -9.19 -8.16
C PRO A 76 -8.15 -8.57 -7.97
N GLN A 77 -8.62 -8.48 -6.72
CA GLN A 77 -9.93 -7.95 -6.39
C GLN A 77 -9.85 -6.95 -5.22
N PHE A 78 -10.66 -5.90 -5.26
CA PHE A 78 -10.98 -5.06 -4.12
C PHE A 78 -12.42 -5.30 -3.67
N GLY A 79 -12.62 -5.50 -2.37
CA GLY A 79 -13.92 -5.87 -1.82
C GLY A 79 -14.32 -7.29 -2.20
N ASN A 80 -15.62 -7.53 -2.36
CA ASN A 80 -16.22 -8.84 -2.61
C ASN A 80 -16.99 -8.85 -3.93
N LEU A 81 -16.28 -8.81 -5.06
CA LEU A 81 -16.86 -8.71 -6.41
C LEU A 81 -17.14 -10.09 -7.03
N ASP A 82 -16.17 -11.00 -7.00
CA ASP A 82 -16.25 -12.34 -7.57
C ASP A 82 -16.09 -13.43 -6.50
N SER A 83 -15.92 -14.69 -6.93
CA SER A 83 -15.72 -15.88 -6.08
C SER A 83 -14.40 -15.91 -5.30
N LEU A 84 -13.55 -14.89 -5.45
CA LEU A 84 -12.30 -14.78 -4.71
C LEU A 84 -12.55 -14.32 -3.28
N GLU A 85 -11.60 -14.64 -2.38
CA GLU A 85 -11.60 -14.08 -1.03
C GLU A 85 -11.67 -12.54 -1.07
N GLN A 86 -12.29 -11.95 -0.06
CA GLN A 86 -12.44 -10.51 0.03
C GLN A 86 -11.06 -9.82 -0.07
N HIS A 87 -10.96 -8.83 -0.96
CA HIS A 87 -9.72 -8.11 -1.33
C HIS A 87 -8.64 -8.96 -2.04
N GLY A 88 -9.02 -10.10 -2.62
CA GLY A 88 -8.11 -10.99 -3.31
C GLY A 88 -7.13 -11.65 -2.35
N PHE A 89 -6.00 -12.10 -2.89
CA PHE A 89 -5.06 -12.97 -2.18
C PHE A 89 -3.64 -12.39 -2.07
N ALA A 90 -3.30 -11.29 -2.75
CA ALA A 90 -1.91 -10.80 -2.78
C ALA A 90 -1.35 -10.48 -1.38
N ARG A 91 -2.17 -9.92 -0.49
CA ARG A 91 -1.86 -9.66 0.94
C ARG A 91 -1.72 -10.93 1.80
N ASN A 92 -2.12 -12.09 1.29
CA ASN A 92 -2.10 -13.38 1.99
C ASN A 92 -0.94 -14.27 1.54
N ARG A 93 -0.07 -13.78 0.65
CA ARG A 93 1.00 -14.55 0.00
C ARG A 93 2.37 -14.04 0.37
N LEU A 94 3.37 -14.91 0.29
CA LEU A 94 4.76 -14.52 0.44
C LEU A 94 5.28 -13.98 -0.90
N TRP A 95 5.81 -12.77 -0.88
CA TRP A 95 6.47 -12.16 -2.02
C TRP A 95 7.96 -12.45 -1.97
N SER A 96 8.60 -12.47 -3.12
CA SER A 96 10.06 -12.60 -3.23
C SER A 96 10.67 -11.24 -3.56
N VAL A 97 11.91 -11.02 -3.14
CA VAL A 97 12.71 -9.91 -3.66
C VAL A 97 12.97 -10.15 -5.14
N ASP A 98 12.74 -9.15 -5.99
CA ASP A 98 13.01 -9.25 -7.43
C ASP A 98 14.50 -8.99 -7.68
N PRO A 99 15.29 -9.99 -8.12
CA PRO A 99 16.72 -9.81 -8.36
C PRO A 99 17.02 -9.02 -9.64
N ASP A 100 16.05 -8.92 -10.56
CA ASP A 100 16.20 -8.23 -11.84
C ASP A 100 14.97 -7.34 -12.13
N PRO A 101 14.81 -6.24 -11.37
CA PRO A 101 13.69 -5.34 -11.54
C PRO A 101 13.87 -4.52 -12.83
N PRO A 102 12.83 -4.41 -13.68
CA PRO A 102 12.89 -3.58 -14.87
C PRO A 102 13.10 -2.10 -14.47
N PRO A 103 13.73 -1.28 -15.32
CA PRO A 103 13.92 0.13 -15.04
C PRO A 103 12.63 0.79 -14.57
N CYS A 104 12.66 1.37 -13.39
CA CYS A 104 11.55 2.15 -12.87
C CYS A 104 11.87 3.62 -13.09
N SER A 105 11.04 4.31 -13.88
CA SER A 105 11.13 5.76 -14.11
C SER A 105 10.78 6.58 -12.86
N SER A 106 10.95 6.01 -11.66
CA SER A 106 10.59 6.67 -10.42
C SER A 106 11.44 7.92 -10.28
N HIS A 107 10.80 9.06 -10.03
CA HIS A 107 11.43 10.37 -9.93
C HIS A 107 12.41 10.52 -8.75
N THR A 108 12.52 9.51 -7.89
CA THR A 108 13.42 9.54 -6.74
C THR A 108 14.72 8.81 -7.05
N ASN A 109 15.85 9.52 -6.98
CA ASN A 109 17.17 8.94 -6.77
C ASN A 109 17.30 8.39 -5.33
N SER A 110 16.29 7.66 -4.85
CA SER A 110 16.32 7.05 -3.53
C SER A 110 17.28 5.86 -3.54
N ARG A 111 18.09 5.77 -2.49
CA ARG A 111 18.94 4.58 -2.23
C ARG A 111 18.26 3.58 -1.30
N ALA A 112 17.18 3.98 -0.63
CA ALA A 112 16.40 3.15 0.27
C ALA A 112 15.15 2.62 -0.46
N PHE A 113 15.32 1.58 -1.27
CA PHE A 113 14.20 0.92 -1.94
C PHE A 113 14.33 -0.60 -1.94
N ILE A 114 13.20 -1.28 -2.14
CA ILE A 114 13.12 -2.71 -2.36
C ILE A 114 12.16 -3.00 -3.50
N ASP A 115 12.55 -3.93 -4.37
CA ASP A 115 11.69 -4.49 -5.41
C ASP A 115 11.21 -5.87 -4.98
N LEU A 116 9.89 -6.04 -4.98
CA LEU A 116 9.21 -7.27 -4.66
C LEU A 116 8.45 -7.78 -5.89
N ILE A 117 8.32 -9.09 -5.99
CA ILE A 117 7.51 -9.73 -7.03
C ILE A 117 6.68 -10.88 -6.46
N LEU A 118 5.42 -10.89 -6.87
CA LEU A 118 4.49 -11.99 -6.71
C LEU A 118 4.22 -12.60 -8.09
N ARG A 119 4.47 -13.90 -8.21
CA ARG A 119 4.23 -14.67 -9.44
C ARG A 119 3.15 -15.70 -9.17
N HIS A 120 2.35 -15.97 -10.20
CA HIS A 120 1.40 -17.07 -10.18
C HIS A 120 2.07 -18.40 -9.82
N SER A 121 1.50 -19.15 -8.87
CA SER A 121 1.93 -20.52 -8.53
C SER A 121 0.94 -21.58 -9.01
N GLU A 122 1.37 -22.84 -9.13
CA GLU A 122 0.50 -23.93 -9.60
C GLU A 122 -0.69 -24.20 -8.66
N GLU A 123 -0.50 -23.95 -7.36
CA GLU A 123 -1.57 -24.04 -6.36
C GLU A 123 -2.66 -22.97 -6.59
N GLU A 124 -2.29 -21.83 -7.18
CA GLU A 124 -3.18 -20.71 -7.45
C GLU A 124 -4.07 -20.92 -8.67
N ALA A 125 -3.70 -21.82 -9.60
CA ALA A 125 -4.53 -22.13 -10.77
C ALA A 125 -5.94 -22.63 -10.40
N LYS A 126 -6.10 -23.18 -9.17
CA LYS A 126 -7.39 -23.60 -8.61
C LYS A 126 -8.26 -22.43 -8.11
N ILE A 127 -7.63 -21.33 -7.71
CA ILE A 127 -8.28 -20.13 -7.17
C ILE A 127 -8.54 -19.13 -8.29
N TRP A 128 -7.52 -18.88 -9.11
CA TRP A 128 -7.58 -17.96 -10.24
C TRP A 128 -6.69 -18.49 -11.37
N SER A 129 -7.30 -18.86 -12.48
CA SER A 129 -6.64 -19.56 -13.59
C SER A 129 -5.72 -18.68 -14.44
N HIS A 130 -5.74 -17.37 -14.21
CA HIS A 130 -4.89 -16.43 -14.94
C HIS A 130 -3.48 -16.37 -14.36
N ARG A 131 -2.49 -16.41 -15.26
CA ARG A 131 -1.08 -16.20 -14.96
C ARG A 131 -0.75 -14.72 -15.00
N TYR A 132 -0.10 -14.26 -13.93
CA TYR A 132 0.25 -12.88 -13.74
C TYR A 132 1.64 -12.76 -13.11
N GLU A 133 2.25 -11.60 -13.28
CA GLU A 133 3.33 -11.11 -12.45
C GLU A 133 2.93 -9.74 -11.88
N LEU A 134 2.92 -9.64 -10.56
CA LEU A 134 2.71 -8.38 -9.85
C LEU A 134 4.03 -7.96 -9.22
N ARG A 135 4.61 -6.88 -9.72
CA ARG A 135 5.81 -6.25 -9.17
C ARG A 135 5.42 -5.06 -8.31
N LEU A 136 6.13 -4.88 -7.20
CA LEU A 136 5.96 -3.76 -6.28
C LEU A 136 7.34 -3.20 -5.91
N ARG A 137 7.59 -1.94 -6.23
CA ARG A 137 8.71 -1.18 -5.66
C ARG A 137 8.20 -0.36 -4.48
N VAL A 138 8.86 -0.49 -3.33
CA VAL A 138 8.70 0.42 -2.19
C VAL A 138 9.98 1.22 -2.07
N ALA A 139 9.88 2.54 -2.15
CA ALA A 139 11.02 3.45 -2.03
C ALA A 139 10.74 4.52 -0.98
N LEU A 140 11.73 4.81 -0.15
CA LEU A 140 11.71 5.90 0.82
C LEU A 140 12.64 7.00 0.33
N GLY A 141 12.10 8.16 0.00
CA GLY A 141 12.87 9.30 -0.46
C GLY A 141 13.59 10.05 0.67
N PRO A 142 14.65 10.81 0.37
CA PRO A 142 15.44 11.54 1.38
C PRO A 142 14.64 12.58 2.17
N ALA A 143 13.52 13.05 1.63
CA ALA A 143 12.61 14.00 2.28
C ALA A 143 11.50 13.31 3.09
N GLY A 144 11.48 11.98 3.12
CA GLY A 144 10.49 11.18 3.84
C GLY A 144 9.34 10.67 2.99
N ASP A 145 9.27 11.03 1.71
CA ASP A 145 8.25 10.56 0.78
C ASP A 145 8.30 9.04 0.61
N LEU A 146 7.19 8.36 0.90
CA LEU A 146 7.05 6.93 0.71
C LEU A 146 6.34 6.65 -0.62
N MET A 147 7.07 6.07 -1.58
CA MET A 147 6.56 5.77 -2.92
C MET A 147 6.33 4.26 -3.10
N LEU A 148 5.12 3.89 -3.50
CA LEU A 148 4.76 2.51 -3.87
C LEU A 148 4.39 2.46 -5.36
N THR A 149 5.17 1.72 -6.14
CA THR A 149 4.94 1.56 -7.57
C THR A 149 4.62 0.11 -7.90
N SER A 150 3.39 -0.17 -8.33
CA SER A 150 2.97 -1.50 -8.77
C SER A 150 2.90 -1.61 -10.29
N ARG A 151 3.36 -2.75 -10.82
CA ARG A 151 3.29 -3.11 -12.24
C ARG A 151 2.72 -4.52 -12.35
N ILE A 152 1.61 -4.65 -13.07
CA ILE A 152 0.96 -5.94 -13.32
C ILE A 152 1.20 -6.34 -14.78
N ARG A 153 1.74 -7.53 -14.99
CA ARG A 153 1.93 -8.12 -16.32
C ARG A 153 1.07 -9.37 -16.46
N ASN A 154 0.34 -9.46 -17.57
CA ASN A 154 -0.32 -10.70 -17.96
C ASN A 154 0.71 -11.65 -18.59
N THR A 155 0.81 -12.87 -18.04
CA THR A 155 1.76 -13.89 -18.51
C THR A 155 1.06 -15.19 -18.90
N ASN A 156 -0.22 -15.10 -19.30
CA ASN A 156 -0.96 -16.22 -19.86
C ASN A 156 -0.29 -16.72 -21.15
N THR A 157 -0.03 -18.02 -21.23
CA THR A 157 0.59 -18.66 -22.40
C THR A 157 -0.38 -18.81 -23.58
N ASP A 158 -1.68 -18.79 -23.30
CA ASP A 158 -2.75 -18.87 -24.30
C ASP A 158 -3.17 -17.48 -24.84
N GLY A 159 -2.51 -16.41 -24.40
CA GLY A 159 -2.77 -15.04 -24.84
C GLY A 159 -4.07 -14.43 -24.31
N LYS A 160 -4.81 -15.13 -23.43
CA LYS A 160 -6.07 -14.58 -22.89
C LYS A 160 -5.81 -13.40 -21.98
N SER A 161 -6.57 -12.33 -22.14
CA SER A 161 -6.61 -11.21 -21.21
C SER A 161 -7.37 -11.58 -19.93
N PHE A 162 -7.13 -10.83 -18.85
CA PHE A 162 -7.91 -10.91 -17.63
C PHE A 162 -8.26 -9.51 -17.12
N THR A 163 -9.35 -9.43 -16.37
CA THR A 163 -9.76 -8.21 -15.68
C THR A 163 -9.42 -8.34 -14.21
N PHE A 164 -9.00 -7.24 -13.59
CA PHE A 164 -8.70 -7.18 -12.18
C PHE A 164 -9.04 -5.81 -11.61
N THR A 165 -9.14 -5.75 -10.29
CA THR A 165 -9.09 -4.49 -9.54
C THR A 165 -7.87 -4.51 -8.62
N PHE A 166 -7.37 -3.32 -8.30
CA PHE A 166 -6.18 -3.14 -7.49
C PHE A 166 -6.40 -2.00 -6.51
N ALA A 167 -5.92 -2.15 -5.27
CA ALA A 167 -5.89 -1.06 -4.30
C ALA A 167 -4.73 -1.19 -3.31
N TYR A 168 -4.19 -0.05 -2.91
CA TYR A 168 -3.41 0.09 -1.69
C TYR A 168 -4.37 0.43 -0.55
N HIS A 169 -4.56 -0.49 0.40
CA HIS A 169 -5.52 -0.31 1.49
C HIS A 169 -4.89 0.41 2.69
N THR A 170 -4.37 1.61 2.48
CA THR A 170 -3.56 2.31 3.48
C THR A 170 -4.34 2.67 4.76
N TYR A 171 -3.76 2.32 5.91
CA TYR A 171 -4.23 2.71 7.24
C TYR A 171 -3.32 3.82 7.77
N PHE A 172 -3.82 5.05 7.83
CA PHE A 172 -3.07 6.17 8.41
C PHE A 172 -3.20 6.20 9.93
N PHE A 173 -2.10 6.56 10.60
CA PHE A 173 -2.13 6.82 12.02
C PHE A 173 -2.76 8.19 12.28
N VAL A 174 -3.79 8.21 13.12
CA VAL A 174 -4.42 9.43 13.62
C VAL A 174 -4.57 9.32 15.13
N THR A 175 -4.47 10.46 15.80
CA THR A 175 -4.54 10.54 17.27
C THR A 175 -5.98 10.58 17.76
N ASP A 176 -6.81 11.38 17.09
CA ASP A 176 -8.23 11.51 17.35
C ASP A 176 -8.96 11.62 16.00
N ILE A 177 -9.87 10.69 15.73
CA ILE A 177 -10.61 10.64 14.47
C ILE A 177 -11.61 11.81 14.32
N SER A 178 -12.07 12.39 15.43
CA SER A 178 -13.00 13.52 15.42
C SER A 178 -12.38 14.83 14.94
N GLU A 179 -11.05 14.92 14.99
CA GLU A 179 -10.28 16.07 14.49
C GLU A 179 -9.80 15.90 13.04
N VAL A 180 -10.03 14.72 12.44
CA VAL A 180 -9.52 14.40 11.11
C VAL A 180 -10.41 15.01 10.02
N ARG A 181 -9.75 15.56 9.00
CA ARG A 181 -10.38 16.08 7.79
C ARG A 181 -9.68 15.54 6.54
N VAL A 182 -10.46 15.09 5.57
CA VAL A 182 -9.96 14.70 4.25
C VAL A 182 -10.44 15.71 3.22
N GLU A 183 -9.50 16.39 2.58
CA GLU A 183 -9.74 17.47 1.60
C GLU A 183 -9.28 17.05 0.19
N GLY A 184 -9.78 17.73 -0.84
CA GLY A 184 -9.46 17.46 -2.26
C GLY A 184 -10.40 16.44 -2.92
N LEU A 185 -11.55 16.18 -2.30
CA LEU A 185 -12.59 15.26 -2.78
C LEU A 185 -13.90 15.97 -3.11
N GLU A 186 -13.95 17.30 -2.99
CA GLU A 186 -15.09 18.13 -3.29
C GLU A 186 -15.56 17.93 -4.75
N THR A 187 -16.87 18.00 -4.97
CA THR A 187 -17.54 17.82 -6.27
C THR A 187 -17.41 16.43 -6.90
N LEU A 188 -16.73 15.48 -6.24
CA LEU A 188 -16.59 14.12 -6.74
C LEU A 188 -17.82 13.28 -6.38
N ASP A 189 -18.23 12.44 -7.33
CA ASP A 189 -19.27 11.45 -7.09
C ASP A 189 -18.70 10.25 -6.34
N TYR A 190 -19.45 9.75 -5.36
CA TYR A 190 -19.14 8.54 -4.62
C TYR A 190 -20.35 7.61 -4.47
N LEU A 191 -20.08 6.35 -4.16
CA LEU A 191 -21.08 5.38 -3.70
C LEU A 191 -20.91 5.18 -2.20
N ASP A 192 -21.99 5.28 -1.43
CA ASP A 192 -21.98 4.98 0.00
C ASP A 192 -22.31 3.51 0.25
N ASN A 193 -21.33 2.73 0.72
CA ASN A 193 -21.53 1.31 1.00
C ASN A 193 -22.45 1.04 2.19
N LEU A 194 -22.68 2.03 3.06
CA LEU A 194 -23.62 1.93 4.19
C LEU A 194 -25.07 2.22 3.76
N GLN A 195 -25.25 2.90 2.63
CA GLN A 195 -26.55 3.25 2.04
C GLN A 195 -26.79 2.50 0.73
N ASN A 196 -26.62 1.17 0.75
CA ASN A 196 -26.87 0.29 -0.42
C ASN A 196 -26.16 0.71 -1.72
N ARG A 197 -25.00 1.37 -1.62
CA ARG A 197 -24.24 1.91 -2.75
C ARG A 197 -25.01 2.97 -3.56
N GLU A 198 -25.89 3.72 -2.90
CA GLU A 198 -26.50 4.92 -3.47
C GLU A 198 -25.42 5.93 -3.84
N ARG A 199 -25.67 6.66 -4.93
CA ARG A 199 -24.72 7.62 -5.51
C ARG A 199 -25.02 9.02 -4.99
N PHE A 200 -23.98 9.66 -4.48
CA PHE A 200 -24.00 11.04 -4.03
C PHE A 200 -22.86 11.83 -4.68
N THR A 201 -22.91 13.15 -4.56
CA THR A 201 -21.83 14.07 -4.95
C THR A 201 -21.37 14.80 -3.70
N GLU A 202 -20.07 14.79 -3.42
CA GLU A 202 -19.50 15.50 -2.28
C GLU A 202 -19.66 17.02 -2.47
N GLN A 203 -20.22 17.69 -1.46
CA GLN A 203 -20.50 19.13 -1.48
C GLN A 203 -19.72 19.90 -0.40
N GLY A 204 -19.19 19.20 0.60
CA GLY A 204 -18.38 19.80 1.65
C GLY A 204 -16.93 20.01 1.20
N ASP A 205 -16.27 20.99 1.81
CA ASP A 205 -14.85 21.26 1.59
C ASP A 205 -13.95 20.14 2.15
N ALA A 206 -14.47 19.38 3.12
CA ALA A 206 -13.77 18.27 3.75
C ALA A 206 -14.73 17.18 4.23
N ILE A 207 -14.27 15.93 4.15
CA ILE A 207 -14.92 14.79 4.81
C ILE A 207 -14.47 14.74 6.27
N THR A 208 -15.43 14.65 7.17
CA THR A 208 -15.24 14.47 8.62
C THR A 208 -15.84 13.14 9.07
N PHE A 209 -15.51 12.71 10.29
CA PHE A 209 -15.84 11.37 10.78
C PHE A 209 -16.54 11.43 12.14
N GLU A 210 -17.87 11.54 12.11
CA GLU A 210 -18.71 11.48 13.32
C GLU A 210 -19.32 10.09 13.57
N SER A 211 -19.28 9.23 12.55
CA SER A 211 -19.80 7.86 12.57
C SER A 211 -18.98 6.95 11.67
N GLU A 212 -19.43 5.70 11.50
CA GLU A 212 -18.89 4.83 10.45
C GLU A 212 -19.08 5.49 9.08
N VAL A 213 -18.03 5.45 8.25
CA VAL A 213 -18.01 6.02 6.90
C VAL A 213 -17.39 4.98 5.96
N SER A 214 -18.06 4.70 4.84
CA SER A 214 -17.56 3.76 3.83
C SER A 214 -17.92 4.23 2.42
N LEU A 215 -17.11 5.16 1.89
CA LEU A 215 -17.36 5.80 0.60
C LEU A 215 -16.43 5.26 -0.47
N LYS A 216 -16.96 5.05 -1.68
CA LYS A 216 -16.19 4.72 -2.88
C LYS A 216 -16.34 5.81 -3.92
N PHE A 217 -15.35 6.70 -4.00
CA PHE A 217 -15.27 7.73 -5.03
C PHE A 217 -15.12 7.11 -6.43
N LEU A 218 -15.86 7.64 -7.40
CA LEU A 218 -15.94 7.11 -8.77
C LEU A 218 -14.86 7.68 -9.69
N LYS A 219 -14.31 8.84 -9.35
CA LYS A 219 -13.20 9.47 -10.05
C LYS A 219 -12.00 9.58 -9.13
N GLN A 220 -10.82 9.52 -9.73
CA GLN A 220 -9.56 9.65 -9.01
C GLN A 220 -9.32 11.13 -8.70
N ALA A 221 -9.17 11.47 -7.42
CA ALA A 221 -8.47 12.68 -7.03
C ALA A 221 -6.98 12.48 -7.32
N TYR A 222 -6.38 13.42 -8.04
CA TYR A 222 -4.93 13.39 -8.31
C TYR A 222 -4.12 13.65 -7.05
N VAL A 223 -4.68 14.47 -6.16
CA VAL A 223 -4.12 14.84 -4.87
C VAL A 223 -5.24 14.89 -3.85
N PHE A 224 -5.05 14.31 -2.68
CA PHE A 224 -5.90 14.54 -1.52
C PHE A 224 -5.05 14.73 -0.27
N CYS A 225 -5.59 15.44 0.71
CA CYS A 225 -4.88 15.77 1.94
C CYS A 225 -5.58 15.12 3.13
N LEU A 226 -4.80 14.51 4.03
CA LEU A 226 -5.28 14.12 5.35
C LEU A 226 -4.71 15.10 6.37
N PHE A 227 -5.61 15.81 7.04
CA PHE A 227 -5.29 16.69 8.15
C PHE A 227 -5.63 16.00 9.47
N ASN A 228 -4.67 16.02 10.38
CA ASN A 228 -4.81 15.71 11.79
C ASN A 228 -4.09 16.83 12.56
N SER A 229 -4.49 17.14 13.80
CA SER A 229 -4.02 18.29 14.59
C SER A 229 -2.50 18.48 14.69
N ASN A 230 -1.69 17.43 14.41
CA ASN A 230 -0.23 17.49 14.32
C ASN A 230 0.38 16.87 13.05
N LEU A 231 -0.42 16.45 12.07
CA LEU A 231 0.04 15.78 10.85
C LEU A 231 -0.68 16.31 9.61
N TYR A 232 0.08 16.84 8.66
CA TYR A 232 -0.37 17.11 7.30
C TYR A 232 0.30 16.11 6.37
N THR A 233 -0.48 15.21 5.77
CA THR A 233 0.04 14.26 4.78
C THR A 233 -0.63 14.49 3.44
N LEU A 234 0.19 14.77 2.43
CA LEU A 234 -0.23 14.98 1.05
C LEU A 234 -0.07 13.69 0.26
N PHE A 235 -1.13 13.27 -0.42
CA PHE A 235 -1.11 12.06 -1.23
C PHE A 235 -1.16 12.41 -2.70
N TYR A 236 -0.25 11.83 -3.46
CA TYR A 236 -0.29 11.89 -4.91
C TYR A 236 -0.59 10.50 -5.44
N VAL A 237 -1.67 10.35 -6.19
CA VAL A 237 -2.01 9.08 -6.83
C VAL A 237 -1.80 9.24 -8.33
N TYR A 238 -0.72 8.64 -8.82
CA TYR A 238 -0.43 8.59 -10.26
C TYR A 238 -0.92 7.26 -10.83
N ARG A 239 -1.70 7.32 -11.90
CA ARG A 239 -2.02 6.16 -12.73
C ARG A 239 -1.38 6.34 -14.08
N SER A 240 -0.46 5.45 -14.44
CA SER A 240 0.11 5.36 -15.79
C SER A 240 -0.23 3.99 -16.36
N CYS A 241 -0.96 3.96 -17.48
CA CYS A 241 -1.12 2.76 -18.29
C CYS A 241 0.09 2.67 -19.24
N TRP A 242 0.80 1.55 -19.19
CA TRP A 242 1.85 1.18 -20.14
C TRP A 242 1.47 -0.14 -20.79
#